data_AF-A0A525BZC6-F1
#
_entry.id   AF-A0A525BZC6-F1
#
_cell.length_a   1.000
_cell.length_b   1.000
_cell.length_c   1.000
_cell.angle_alpha   90.00
_cell.angle_beta   90.00
_cell.angle_gamma   90.00
#
_symmetry.space_group_name_H-M   'P 1'
#
loop_
_entity.id
_entity.type
_entity.pdbx_description
1 polymer ?
#
loop_
_entity_poly.entity_id
_entity_poly.type
_entity_poly.pdbx_seq_one_letter_code
_entity_poly.pdbx_strand_id
1 'polypeptide(L)'
;MTEQDHFGGSLRDLVRVKQQYPGLSVLRKDFLLDLQDIDVSWRAGADAVLLIASLLEPARLAEMHRRAEELGMQALVELHDLDELESVRSLAPQLVGVNSRNLKTFAMDPLVPLQLRAAGDWPSRWVYESGVSEEEHAALAASSGFDGVLVGESVMRDPGRIPAIVRGLDYQEKHEFWQRIAQAERDESPLIKICGMVWPEDVRLADKAGADILGFVFAPSPRRADARMVASLGQTKALKVGVVVNT
;
A
#
# COMPACT_ATOMS: atom_id res chain seq x y z
N MET A 1 -16.72 2.42 -10.60
CA MET A 1 -16.58 1.21 -11.43
C MET A 1 -17.36 1.44 -12.72
N THR A 2 -16.81 1.06 -13.86
CA THR A 2 -17.53 1.10 -15.16
C THR A 2 -17.73 -0.27 -15.80
N GLU A 3 -17.11 -1.31 -15.22
CA GLU A 3 -17.26 -2.71 -15.59
C GLU A 3 -18.64 -3.23 -15.11
N GLN A 4 -19.36 -3.92 -16.00
CA GLN A 4 -20.75 -4.30 -15.80
C GLN A 4 -20.92 -5.71 -15.23
N ASP A 5 -20.15 -6.69 -15.70
CA ASP A 5 -20.43 -8.10 -15.50
C ASP A 5 -20.08 -8.58 -14.08
N HIS A 6 -19.04 -7.99 -13.47
CA HIS A 6 -18.57 -8.33 -12.14
C HIS A 6 -18.87 -7.25 -11.10
N PHE A 7 -18.95 -5.99 -11.52
CA PHE A 7 -19.12 -4.86 -10.60
C PHE A 7 -20.45 -4.10 -10.74
N GLY A 8 -21.26 -4.42 -11.75
CA GLY A 8 -22.57 -3.78 -11.97
C GLY A 8 -22.50 -2.29 -12.27
N GLY A 9 -21.33 -1.78 -12.65
CA GLY A 9 -21.11 -0.38 -13.01
C GLY A 9 -21.33 -0.13 -14.49
N SER A 10 -21.25 1.13 -14.89
CA SER A 10 -21.33 1.53 -16.30
C SER A 10 -20.58 2.84 -16.56
N LEU A 11 -20.18 3.07 -17.82
CA LEU A 11 -19.67 4.38 -18.25
C LEU A 11 -20.64 5.53 -17.94
N ARG A 12 -21.96 5.27 -17.91
CA ARG A 12 -22.96 6.29 -17.55
C ARG A 12 -22.83 6.73 -16.10
N ASP A 13 -22.41 5.85 -15.19
CA ASP A 13 -22.20 6.21 -13.79
C ASP A 13 -21.01 7.16 -13.64
N LEU A 14 -19.94 6.93 -14.40
CA LEU A 14 -18.81 7.87 -14.48
C LEU A 14 -19.25 9.25 -14.97
N VAL A 15 -19.98 9.29 -16.09
CA VAL A 15 -20.51 10.56 -16.64
C VAL A 15 -21.39 11.28 -15.62
N ARG A 16 -22.29 10.55 -14.94
CA ARG A 16 -23.17 11.11 -13.91
C ARG A 16 -22.37 11.72 -12.76
N VAL A 17 -21.38 11.00 -12.23
CA VAL A 17 -20.52 11.50 -11.14
C VAL A 17 -19.76 12.76 -11.57
N LYS A 18 -19.16 12.75 -12.76
CA LYS A 18 -18.41 13.92 -13.28
C LYS A 18 -19.30 15.15 -13.46
N GLN A 19 -20.52 14.97 -13.96
CA GLN A 19 -21.50 16.05 -14.11
C GLN A 19 -21.99 16.59 -12.77
N GLN A 20 -22.22 15.72 -11.79
CA GLN A 20 -22.72 16.10 -10.48
C GLN A 20 -21.64 16.76 -9.60
N TYR A 21 -20.37 16.37 -9.77
CA TYR A 21 -19.25 16.82 -8.95
C TYR A 21 -18.07 17.31 -9.83
N PRO A 22 -18.24 18.42 -10.58
CA PRO A 22 -17.24 18.87 -11.56
C PRO A 22 -15.90 19.29 -10.95
N GLY A 23 -15.87 19.62 -9.65
CA GLY A 23 -14.64 19.97 -8.93
C GLY A 23 -13.83 18.76 -8.43
N LEU A 24 -14.32 17.53 -8.61
CA LEU A 24 -13.60 16.31 -8.25
C LEU A 24 -12.96 15.67 -9.47
N SER A 25 -11.78 15.06 -9.27
CA SER A 25 -11.15 14.19 -10.25
C SER A 25 -11.77 12.80 -10.21
N VAL A 26 -12.08 12.24 -11.36
CA VAL A 26 -12.78 10.97 -11.52
C VAL A 26 -11.91 9.97 -12.28
N LEU A 27 -11.58 8.87 -11.61
CA LEU A 27 -10.88 7.72 -12.18
C LEU A 27 -11.88 6.78 -12.88
N ARG A 28 -11.64 6.43 -14.16
CA ARG A 28 -12.28 5.25 -14.76
C ARG A 28 -11.59 3.98 -14.25
N LYS A 29 -12.18 3.37 -13.23
CA LYS A 29 -11.77 2.05 -12.73
C LYS A 29 -12.47 0.94 -13.50
N ASP A 30 -11.72 0.28 -14.38
CA ASP A 30 -12.15 -0.76 -15.33
C ASP A 30 -10.93 -1.56 -15.83
N PHE A 31 -11.15 -2.65 -16.55
CA PHE A 31 -10.10 -3.43 -17.23
C PHE A 31 -9.88 -2.91 -18.65
N LEU A 32 -8.99 -1.92 -18.80
CA LEU A 32 -8.68 -1.30 -20.10
C LEU A 32 -7.61 -2.11 -20.83
N LEU A 33 -7.85 -2.48 -22.09
CA LEU A 33 -6.96 -3.38 -22.84
C LEU A 33 -6.33 -2.75 -24.09
N ASP A 34 -6.87 -1.62 -24.56
CA ASP A 34 -6.39 -0.97 -25.78
C ASP A 34 -6.46 0.57 -25.76
N LEU A 35 -6.00 1.20 -26.86
CA LEU A 35 -6.02 2.66 -26.99
C LEU A 35 -7.44 3.25 -27.13
N GLN A 36 -8.38 2.49 -27.69
CA GLN A 36 -9.75 2.94 -27.84
C GLN A 36 -10.42 3.10 -26.47
N ASP A 37 -10.08 2.24 -25.51
CA ASP A 37 -10.51 2.40 -24.12
C ASP A 37 -10.09 3.74 -23.52
N ILE A 38 -8.86 4.20 -23.82
CA ILE A 38 -8.37 5.50 -23.35
C ILE A 38 -9.19 6.64 -23.97
N ASP A 39 -9.44 6.59 -25.28
CA ASP A 39 -10.24 7.58 -25.98
C ASP A 39 -11.69 7.62 -25.46
N VAL A 40 -12.29 6.46 -25.18
CA VAL A 40 -13.64 6.36 -24.59
C VAL A 40 -13.67 6.96 -23.19
N SER A 41 -12.64 6.70 -22.38
CA SER A 41 -12.52 7.26 -21.02
C SER A 41 -12.49 8.79 -21.05
N TRP A 42 -11.66 9.35 -21.94
CA TRP A 42 -11.56 10.78 -22.13
C TRP A 42 -12.89 11.40 -22.59
N ARG A 43 -13.57 10.81 -23.58
CA ARG A 43 -14.89 11.26 -24.05
C ARG A 43 -15.97 11.17 -22.97
N ALA A 44 -15.84 10.23 -22.04
CA ALA A 44 -16.74 10.10 -20.90
C ALA A 44 -16.45 11.12 -19.77
N GLY A 45 -15.36 11.89 -19.88
CA GLY A 45 -14.97 12.92 -18.91
C GLY A 45 -14.14 12.41 -17.75
N ALA A 46 -13.48 11.26 -17.89
CA ALA A 46 -12.52 10.78 -16.90
C ALA A 46 -11.32 11.73 -16.80
N ASP A 47 -10.83 11.95 -15.58
CA ASP A 47 -9.58 12.69 -15.33
C ASP A 47 -8.39 11.74 -15.18
N ALA A 48 -8.66 10.47 -14.87
CA ALA A 48 -7.66 9.42 -14.79
C ALA A 48 -8.19 8.08 -15.28
N VAL A 49 -7.28 7.18 -15.66
CA VAL A 49 -7.56 5.80 -16.08
C VAL A 49 -6.71 4.80 -15.29
N LEU A 50 -7.25 3.60 -15.08
CA LEU A 50 -6.52 2.48 -14.48
C LEU A 50 -5.82 1.68 -15.57
N LEU A 51 -4.50 1.48 -15.44
CA LEU A 51 -3.70 0.60 -16.29
C LEU A 51 -3.10 -0.50 -15.41
N ILE A 52 -3.48 -1.76 -15.64
CA ILE A 52 -3.06 -2.88 -14.79
C ILE A 52 -1.87 -3.57 -15.47
N ALA A 53 -0.69 -3.56 -14.82
CA ALA A 53 0.53 -4.14 -15.40
C ALA A 53 0.39 -5.63 -15.70
N SER A 54 -0.33 -6.38 -14.85
CA SER A 54 -0.57 -7.82 -15.03
C SER A 54 -1.42 -8.19 -16.26
N LEU A 55 -2.14 -7.22 -16.85
CA LEU A 55 -3.04 -7.43 -17.99
C LEU A 55 -2.50 -6.89 -19.31
N LEU A 56 -1.40 -6.13 -19.27
CA LEU A 56 -0.90 -5.39 -20.42
C LEU A 56 0.57 -5.74 -20.66
N GLU A 57 0.89 -6.11 -21.90
CA GLU A 57 2.28 -6.18 -22.34
C GLU A 57 2.97 -4.81 -22.16
N PRO A 58 4.26 -4.75 -21.74
CA PRO A 58 4.93 -3.50 -21.41
C PRO A 58 4.85 -2.42 -22.50
N ALA A 59 4.94 -2.83 -23.77
CA ALA A 59 4.81 -1.92 -24.92
C ALA A 59 3.41 -1.30 -25.02
N ARG A 60 2.36 -2.11 -24.81
CA ARG A 60 0.96 -1.64 -24.84
C ARG A 60 0.67 -0.73 -23.66
N LEU A 61 1.16 -1.08 -22.46
CA LEU A 61 1.02 -0.25 -21.27
C LEU A 61 1.66 1.13 -21.50
N ALA A 62 2.87 1.18 -22.05
CA ALA A 62 3.54 2.44 -22.36
C ALA A 62 2.81 3.27 -23.43
N GLU A 63 2.22 2.63 -24.45
CA GLU A 63 1.37 3.31 -25.44
C GLU A 63 0.12 3.92 -24.80
N MET A 64 -0.60 3.15 -23.99
CA MET A 64 -1.81 3.59 -23.32
C MET A 64 -1.54 4.70 -22.29
N HIS A 65 -0.42 4.59 -21.56
CA HIS A 65 0.05 5.63 -20.65
C HIS A 65 0.29 6.95 -21.38
N ARG A 66 1.10 6.92 -22.46
CA ARG A 66 1.35 8.12 -23.28
C ARG A 66 0.06 8.70 -23.85
N ARG A 67 -0.86 7.85 -24.32
CA ARG A 67 -2.15 8.31 -24.84
C ARG A 67 -2.99 9.02 -23.79
N ALA A 68 -3.00 8.52 -22.55
CA ALA A 68 -3.69 9.18 -21.45
C ALA A 68 -3.11 10.57 -21.20
N GLU A 69 -1.77 10.69 -21.15
CA GLU A 69 -1.07 11.97 -20.95
C GLU A 69 -1.34 12.97 -22.10
N GLU A 70 -1.30 12.52 -23.36
CA GLU A 70 -1.64 13.34 -24.54
C GLU A 70 -3.05 13.95 -24.46
N LEU A 71 -3.99 13.21 -23.86
CA LEU A 71 -5.38 13.64 -23.67
C LEU A 71 -5.58 14.43 -22.37
N GLY A 72 -4.51 14.68 -21.60
CA GLY A 72 -4.55 15.41 -20.34
C GLY A 72 -5.11 14.61 -19.17
N MET A 73 -5.22 13.28 -19.28
CA MET A 73 -5.60 12.39 -18.18
C MET A 73 -4.35 11.85 -17.46
N GLN A 74 -4.51 11.47 -16.19
CA GLN A 74 -3.49 10.69 -15.47
C GLN A 74 -3.70 9.19 -15.67
N ALA A 75 -2.62 8.42 -15.65
CA ALA A 75 -2.67 6.95 -15.61
C ALA A 75 -2.24 6.47 -14.22
N LEU A 76 -3.15 5.79 -13.51
CA LEU A 76 -2.83 5.02 -12.31
C LEU A 76 -2.34 3.65 -12.78
N VAL A 77 -1.04 3.40 -12.68
CA VAL A 77 -0.45 2.09 -13.05
C VAL A 77 -0.50 1.16 -11.85
N GLU A 78 -1.34 0.14 -11.89
CA GLU A 78 -1.58 -0.82 -10.79
C GLU A 78 -0.61 -2.02 -10.90
N LEU A 79 0.07 -2.31 -9.78
CA LEU A 79 1.07 -3.36 -9.63
C LEU A 79 0.69 -4.35 -8.52
N HIS A 80 1.11 -5.61 -8.66
CA HIS A 80 0.84 -6.71 -7.74
C HIS A 80 2.09 -7.45 -7.27
N ASP A 81 3.17 -7.41 -8.03
CA ASP A 81 4.43 -8.07 -7.68
C ASP A 81 5.67 -7.35 -8.23
N LEU A 82 6.85 -7.86 -7.88
CA LEU A 82 8.11 -7.23 -8.28
C LEU A 82 8.39 -7.32 -9.78
N ASP A 83 7.92 -8.37 -10.44
CA ASP A 83 8.16 -8.56 -11.87
C ASP A 83 7.37 -7.49 -12.64
N GLU A 84 6.14 -7.21 -12.21
CA GLU A 84 5.33 -6.09 -12.68
C GLU A 84 6.03 -4.75 -12.40
N LEU A 85 6.57 -4.53 -11.19
CA LEU A 85 7.32 -3.32 -10.85
C LEU A 85 8.52 -3.11 -11.77
N GLU A 86 9.29 -4.17 -12.04
CA GLU A 86 10.45 -4.10 -12.92
C GLU A 86 10.03 -3.81 -14.36
N SER A 87 8.92 -4.39 -14.82
CA SER A 87 8.38 -4.18 -16.17
C SER A 87 8.02 -2.71 -16.46
N VAL A 88 7.60 -1.96 -15.42
CA VAL A 88 7.22 -0.54 -15.55
C VAL A 88 8.32 0.43 -15.13
N ARG A 89 9.47 -0.06 -14.63
CA ARG A 89 10.55 0.80 -14.13
C ARG A 89 11.06 1.78 -15.19
N SER A 90 11.17 1.32 -16.45
CA SER A 90 11.57 2.16 -17.58
C SER A 90 10.54 3.23 -17.97
N LEU A 91 9.26 2.98 -17.70
CA LEU A 91 8.19 3.94 -17.91
C LEU A 91 8.16 5.01 -16.80
N ALA A 92 8.58 4.65 -15.59
CA ALA A 92 8.60 5.51 -14.41
C ALA A 92 7.28 6.31 -14.21
N PRO A 93 6.13 5.62 -14.12
CA PRO A 93 4.82 6.27 -14.07
C PRO A 93 4.70 7.23 -12.87
N GLN A 94 4.08 8.39 -13.11
CA GLN A 94 3.93 9.46 -12.12
C GLN A 94 2.95 9.09 -10.99
N LEU A 95 2.07 8.12 -11.22
CA LEU A 95 1.07 7.64 -10.29
C LEU A 95 1.02 6.11 -10.33
N VAL A 96 1.35 5.47 -9.20
CA VAL A 96 1.44 4.02 -9.05
C VAL A 96 0.45 3.56 -8.01
N GLY A 97 -0.36 2.57 -8.37
CA GLY A 97 -1.24 1.84 -7.46
C GLY A 97 -0.60 0.52 -7.07
N VAL A 98 -0.68 0.14 -5.81
CA VAL A 98 -0.20 -1.16 -5.36
C VAL A 98 -1.30 -1.91 -4.65
N ASN A 99 -1.72 -3.01 -5.25
CA ASN A 99 -2.89 -3.75 -4.80
C ASN A 99 -2.48 -4.93 -3.92
N SER A 100 -2.94 -4.92 -2.67
CA SER A 100 -2.70 -6.01 -1.71
C SER A 100 -3.44 -7.31 -2.06
N ARG A 101 -4.37 -7.30 -3.03
CA ARG A 101 -5.16 -8.47 -3.43
C ARG A 101 -4.60 -9.10 -4.70
N ASN A 102 -4.26 -10.38 -4.62
CA ASN A 102 -3.92 -11.16 -5.80
C ASN A 102 -5.18 -11.40 -6.66
N LEU A 103 -5.16 -10.98 -7.93
CA LEU A 103 -6.31 -11.10 -8.83
C LEU A 103 -6.65 -12.56 -9.24
N LYS A 104 -5.71 -13.50 -9.09
CA LYS A 104 -5.91 -14.93 -9.43
C LYS A 104 -6.49 -15.72 -8.27
N THR A 105 -6.04 -15.45 -7.03
CA THR A 105 -6.42 -16.22 -5.84
C THR A 105 -7.38 -15.49 -4.91
N PHE A 106 -7.56 -14.18 -5.09
CA PHE A 106 -8.26 -13.28 -4.18
C PHE A 106 -7.68 -13.21 -2.76
N ALA A 107 -6.52 -13.85 -2.52
CA ALA A 107 -5.79 -13.73 -1.27
C ALA A 107 -5.30 -12.29 -1.11
N MET A 108 -5.41 -11.76 0.11
CA MET A 108 -4.87 -10.46 0.47
C MET A 108 -3.60 -10.65 1.27
N ASP A 109 -2.54 -9.96 0.86
CA ASP A 109 -1.28 -9.87 1.57
C ASP A 109 -0.91 -8.39 1.77
N PRO A 110 -1.00 -7.87 3.01
CA PRO A 110 -0.68 -6.48 3.29
C PRO A 110 0.83 -6.19 3.23
N LEU A 111 1.70 -7.21 3.17
CA LEU A 111 3.15 -7.03 3.11
C LEU A 111 3.64 -6.81 1.68
N VAL A 112 2.97 -7.38 0.68
CA VAL A 112 3.31 -7.21 -0.74
C VAL A 112 3.41 -5.73 -1.14
N PRO A 113 2.43 -4.86 -0.81
CA PRO A 113 2.56 -3.44 -1.13
C PRO A 113 3.76 -2.76 -0.49
N LEU A 114 4.13 -3.17 0.73
CA LEU A 114 5.27 -2.57 1.44
C LEU A 114 6.58 -2.94 0.77
N GLN A 115 6.71 -4.18 0.28
CA GLN A 115 7.87 -4.62 -0.49
C GLN A 115 8.00 -3.81 -1.79
N LEU A 116 6.90 -3.66 -2.52
CA LEU A 116 6.86 -2.92 -3.79
C LEU A 116 7.21 -1.45 -3.60
N ARG A 117 6.61 -0.83 -2.58
CA ARG A 117 6.91 0.56 -2.24
C ARG A 117 8.38 0.76 -1.87
N ALA A 118 9.01 -0.19 -1.19
CA ALA A 118 10.43 -0.14 -0.84
C ALA A 118 11.35 -0.35 -2.05
N ALA A 119 10.92 -1.11 -3.08
CA ALA A 119 11.70 -1.40 -4.29
C ALA A 119 11.55 -0.36 -5.40
N GLY A 120 10.49 0.46 -5.38
CA GLY A 120 10.26 1.56 -6.31
C GLY A 120 11.19 2.75 -6.04
N ASP A 121 12.06 3.06 -7.00
CA ASP A 121 13.17 4.01 -6.85
C ASP A 121 13.05 5.27 -7.73
N TRP A 122 11.90 5.48 -8.38
CA TRP A 122 11.64 6.68 -9.18
C TRP A 122 10.68 7.66 -8.49
N PRO A 123 10.74 8.97 -8.82
CA PRO A 123 9.79 9.96 -8.32
C PRO A 123 8.37 9.63 -8.83
N SER A 124 7.48 9.27 -7.90
CA SER A 124 6.07 8.94 -8.20
C SER A 124 5.20 9.15 -6.97
N ARG A 125 3.90 9.27 -7.19
CA ARG A 125 2.88 9.19 -6.13
C ARG A 125 2.40 7.75 -6.01
N TRP A 126 2.43 7.22 -4.79
CA TRP A 126 2.11 5.82 -4.52
C TRP A 126 0.78 5.70 -3.78
N VAL A 127 -0.13 4.88 -4.29
CA VAL A 127 -1.47 4.65 -3.74
C VAL A 127 -1.56 3.21 -3.26
N TYR A 128 -1.91 3.02 -1.98
CA TYR A 128 -2.14 1.71 -1.39
C TYR A 128 -3.57 1.26 -1.67
N GLU A 129 -3.75 0.06 -2.25
CA GLU A 129 -5.07 -0.43 -2.67
C GLU A 129 -5.46 -1.74 -1.99
N SER A 130 -6.78 -1.86 -1.72
CA SER A 130 -7.42 -2.97 -1.01
C SER A 130 -7.02 -3.09 0.47
N GLY A 131 -7.86 -3.71 1.30
CA GLY A 131 -7.50 -4.00 2.70
C GLY A 131 -7.55 -2.83 3.69
N VAL A 132 -7.95 -1.62 3.26
CA VAL A 132 -8.06 -0.45 4.14
C VAL A 132 -9.50 -0.29 4.66
N SER A 133 -9.70 -0.57 5.94
CA SER A 133 -11.02 -0.44 6.59
C SER A 133 -11.03 0.36 7.89
N GLU A 134 -9.86 0.62 8.48
CA GLU A 134 -9.70 1.25 9.80
C GLU A 134 -8.59 2.30 9.74
N GLU A 135 -8.49 3.13 10.78
CA GLU A 135 -7.47 4.19 10.92
C GLU A 135 -6.05 3.61 10.86
N GLU A 136 -5.83 2.48 11.52
CA GLU A 136 -4.54 1.80 11.61
C GLU A 136 -4.06 1.27 10.25
N HIS A 137 -4.99 0.83 9.39
CA HIS A 137 -4.66 0.39 8.03
C HIS A 137 -4.16 1.57 7.17
N ALA A 138 -4.79 2.73 7.30
CA ALA A 138 -4.36 3.94 6.60
C ALA A 138 -3.03 4.48 7.17
N ALA A 139 -2.83 4.41 8.49
CA ALA A 139 -1.58 4.77 9.15
C ALA A 139 -0.42 3.85 8.73
N LEU A 140 -0.67 2.56 8.53
CA LEU A 140 0.31 1.63 7.96
C LEU A 140 0.75 2.06 6.56
N ALA A 141 -0.19 2.42 5.68
CA ALA A 141 0.12 2.90 4.33
C ALA A 141 0.96 4.19 4.40
N ALA A 142 0.51 5.19 5.16
CA ALA A 142 1.21 6.47 5.29
C ALA A 142 2.62 6.33 5.88
N SER A 143 2.78 5.59 6.97
CA SER A 143 4.09 5.32 7.61
C SER A 143 5.05 4.54 6.71
N SER A 144 4.51 3.77 5.75
CA SER A 144 5.27 3.01 4.76
C SER A 144 5.57 3.81 3.48
N GLY A 145 5.27 5.11 3.46
CA GLY A 145 5.64 6.02 2.39
C GLY A 145 4.67 6.08 1.21
N PHE A 146 3.45 5.57 1.35
CA PHE A 146 2.37 5.82 0.39
C PHE A 146 1.81 7.23 0.54
N ASP A 147 1.40 7.83 -0.58
CA ASP A 147 0.84 9.17 -0.68
C ASP A 147 -0.69 9.20 -0.55
N GLY A 148 -1.34 8.03 -0.65
CA GLY A 148 -2.79 7.90 -0.53
C GLY A 148 -3.25 6.45 -0.48
N VAL A 149 -4.56 6.27 -0.34
CA VAL A 149 -5.23 4.96 -0.37
C VAL A 149 -6.38 4.98 -1.38
N LEU A 150 -6.64 3.85 -2.03
CA LEU A 150 -7.86 3.60 -2.82
C LEU A 150 -8.79 2.68 -2.04
N VAL A 151 -9.93 3.23 -1.59
CA VAL A 151 -10.88 2.53 -0.72
C VAL A 151 -12.25 2.44 -1.38
N GLY A 152 -12.80 1.22 -1.41
CA GLY A 152 -14.11 0.93 -1.99
C GLY A 152 -15.05 0.26 -0.99
N GLU A 153 -14.94 -1.06 -0.87
CA GLU A 153 -15.91 -1.89 -0.14
C GLU A 153 -16.21 -1.43 1.29
N SER A 154 -15.18 -1.15 2.09
CA SER A 154 -15.33 -0.78 3.51
C SER A 154 -16.14 0.52 3.67
N VAL A 155 -15.83 1.54 2.86
CA VAL A 155 -16.52 2.84 2.85
C VAL A 155 -17.91 2.75 2.22
N MET A 156 -18.10 1.91 1.19
CA MET A 156 -19.42 1.68 0.60
C MET A 156 -20.37 0.99 1.59
N ARG A 157 -19.85 0.10 2.45
CA ARG A 157 -20.61 -0.55 3.50
C ARG A 157 -20.91 0.39 4.67
N ASP A 158 -19.96 1.23 5.03
CA ASP A 158 -20.08 2.19 6.14
C ASP A 158 -19.28 3.48 5.85
N PRO A 159 -19.96 4.52 5.34
CA PRO A 159 -19.35 5.82 5.09
C PRO A 159 -18.80 6.50 6.36
N GLY A 160 -19.24 6.09 7.56
CA GLY A 160 -18.76 6.62 8.84
C GLY A 160 -17.28 6.36 9.10
N ARG A 161 -16.65 5.46 8.32
CA ARG A 161 -15.21 5.14 8.39
C ARG A 161 -14.31 6.20 7.77
N ILE A 162 -14.83 7.05 6.88
CA ILE A 162 -14.04 8.03 6.13
C ILE A 162 -13.18 8.91 7.05
N PRO A 163 -13.71 9.54 8.13
CA PRO A 163 -12.89 10.38 9.00
C PRO A 163 -11.74 9.63 9.68
N ALA A 164 -11.91 8.35 10.01
CA ALA A 164 -10.88 7.52 10.62
C ALA A 164 -9.77 7.17 9.61
N ILE A 165 -10.16 6.80 8.39
CA ILE A 165 -9.20 6.54 7.30
C ILE A 165 -8.39 7.81 6.98
N VAL A 166 -9.04 8.97 6.92
CA VAL A 166 -8.36 10.25 6.67
C VAL A 166 -7.36 10.59 7.77
N ARG A 167 -7.74 10.44 9.05
CA ARG A 167 -6.79 10.64 10.17
C ARG A 167 -5.58 9.71 10.10
N GLY A 168 -5.78 8.46 9.69
CA GLY A 168 -4.69 7.51 9.52
C GLY A 168 -3.68 7.97 8.45
N LEU A 169 -4.14 8.61 7.37
CA LEU A 169 -3.24 9.18 6.35
C LEU A 169 -2.41 10.37 6.86
N ASP A 170 -2.88 11.07 7.89
CA ASP A 170 -2.12 12.18 8.50
C ASP A 170 -0.94 11.69 9.36
N TYR A 171 -0.77 10.38 9.54
CA TYR A 171 0.33 9.81 10.31
C TYR A 171 1.69 10.11 9.65
N GLN A 172 2.46 11.02 10.27
CA GLN A 172 3.70 11.55 9.70
C GLN A 172 4.96 10.72 10.02
N GLU A 173 4.92 9.88 11.06
CA GLU A 173 6.11 9.14 11.46
C GLU A 173 6.37 8.00 10.47
N LYS A 174 7.41 8.16 9.65
CA LYS A 174 7.87 7.10 8.76
C LYS A 174 8.66 6.08 9.56
N HIS A 175 8.22 4.83 9.48
CA HIS A 175 8.87 3.71 10.15
C HIS A 175 9.14 2.61 9.13
N GLU A 176 10.41 2.28 8.92
CA GLU A 176 10.80 1.15 8.07
C GLU A 176 10.48 -0.21 8.71
N PHE A 177 9.88 -0.23 9.91
CA PHE A 177 9.58 -1.45 10.66
C PHE A 177 8.85 -2.49 9.80
N TRP A 178 7.71 -2.12 9.21
CA TRP A 178 6.90 -3.05 8.44
C TRP A 178 7.53 -3.40 7.08
N GLN A 179 8.25 -2.46 6.46
CA GLN A 179 8.99 -2.73 5.22
C GLN A 179 10.12 -3.74 5.45
N ARG A 180 10.83 -3.64 6.58
CA ARG A 180 11.90 -4.57 6.94
C ARG A 180 11.36 -5.96 7.26
N ILE A 181 10.21 -6.06 7.92
CA ILE A 181 9.50 -7.34 8.10
C ILE A 181 9.10 -7.92 6.74
N ALA A 182 8.51 -7.09 5.88
CA ALA A 182 8.07 -7.52 4.55
C ALA A 182 9.25 -7.99 3.68
N GLN A 183 10.45 -7.38 3.81
CA GLN A 183 11.65 -7.83 3.11
C GLN A 183 12.22 -9.14 3.67
N ALA A 184 12.13 -9.36 4.98
CA ALA A 184 12.68 -10.55 5.64
C ALA A 184 11.91 -11.84 5.31
N GLU A 185 10.60 -11.76 5.01
CA GLU A 185 9.81 -12.92 4.56
C GLU A 185 10.23 -13.50 3.20
N ARG A 186 11.21 -12.89 2.50
CA ARG A 186 11.70 -13.36 1.20
C ARG A 186 12.76 -14.45 1.29
N ASP A 187 13.45 -14.56 2.41
CA ASP A 187 14.30 -15.71 2.68
C ASP A 187 13.42 -16.75 3.36
N GLU A 188 13.42 -18.01 2.90
CA GLU A 188 12.59 -19.14 3.39
C GLU A 188 12.80 -19.50 4.89
N SER A 189 13.46 -18.63 5.65
CA SER A 189 13.72 -18.75 7.08
C SER A 189 12.60 -18.09 7.90
N PRO A 190 12.19 -18.71 9.02
CA PRO A 190 11.18 -18.12 9.89
C PRO A 190 11.69 -16.86 10.59
N LEU A 191 10.82 -15.86 10.76
CA LEU A 191 11.11 -14.68 11.59
C LEU A 191 11.28 -15.09 13.06
N ILE A 192 12.40 -14.68 13.67
CA ILE A 192 12.75 -14.96 15.06
C ILE A 192 12.50 -13.72 15.93
N LYS A 193 11.46 -13.80 16.77
CA LYS A 193 11.21 -12.83 17.84
C LYS A 193 11.62 -13.38 19.20
N ILE A 194 12.49 -12.65 19.90
CA ILE A 194 12.86 -12.94 21.30
C ILE A 194 12.15 -11.93 22.21
N CYS A 195 11.28 -12.40 23.11
CA CYS A 195 10.35 -11.55 23.85
C CYS A 195 10.58 -11.60 25.38
N GLY A 196 10.23 -10.50 26.06
CA GLY A 196 10.32 -10.39 27.53
C GLY A 196 11.73 -10.08 28.00
N MET A 197 12.49 -9.35 27.18
CA MET A 197 13.85 -8.97 27.52
C MET A 197 13.85 -7.80 28.49
N VAL A 198 14.53 -8.00 29.61
CA VAL A 198 14.62 -7.01 30.71
C VAL A 198 16.06 -6.60 31.02
N TRP A 199 17.05 -7.32 30.49
CA TRP A 199 18.47 -7.07 30.71
C TRP A 199 19.16 -6.59 29.43
N PRO A 200 19.91 -5.48 29.45
CA PRO A 200 20.62 -4.98 28.26
C PRO A 200 21.61 -5.95 27.65
N GLU A 201 22.19 -6.84 28.46
CA GLU A 201 23.14 -7.86 27.98
C GLU A 201 22.44 -8.91 27.10
N ASP A 202 21.29 -9.42 27.55
CA ASP A 202 20.48 -10.37 26.77
C ASP A 202 20.03 -9.77 25.44
N VAL A 203 19.68 -8.48 25.45
CA VAL A 203 19.32 -7.77 24.23
C VAL A 203 20.47 -7.76 23.22
N ARG A 204 21.68 -7.41 23.67
CA ARG A 204 22.87 -7.40 22.82
C ARG A 204 23.23 -8.80 22.31
N LEU A 205 23.05 -9.82 23.16
CA LEU A 205 23.30 -11.20 22.79
C LEU A 205 22.31 -11.67 21.72
N ALA A 206 21.01 -11.40 21.90
CA ALA A 206 19.94 -11.71 20.95
C ALA A 206 20.16 -11.01 19.61
N ASP A 207 20.51 -9.71 19.63
CA ASP A 207 20.82 -8.93 18.42
C ASP A 207 22.03 -9.51 17.67
N LYS A 208 23.10 -9.84 18.40
CA LYS A 208 24.30 -10.46 17.84
C LYS A 208 24.04 -11.87 17.29
N ALA A 209 23.13 -12.62 17.90
CA ALA A 209 22.73 -13.95 17.48
C ALA A 209 21.83 -13.96 16.22
N GLY A 210 21.38 -12.78 15.76
CA GLY A 210 20.56 -12.65 14.56
C GLY A 210 19.06 -12.76 14.80
N ALA A 211 18.56 -12.37 15.98
CA ALA A 211 17.12 -12.18 16.14
C ALA A 211 16.61 -11.09 15.17
N ASP A 212 15.42 -11.28 14.61
CA ASP A 212 14.78 -10.27 13.76
C ASP A 212 14.05 -9.24 14.60
N ILE A 213 13.47 -9.66 15.72
CA ILE A 213 12.63 -8.84 16.58
C ILE A 213 12.98 -9.04 18.07
N LEU A 214 13.14 -7.91 18.76
CA LEU A 214 13.44 -7.77 20.17
C LEU A 214 12.21 -7.23 20.91
N GLY A 215 11.57 -8.07 21.72
CA GLY A 215 10.31 -7.76 22.41
C GLY A 215 10.47 -7.30 23.86
N PHE A 216 9.91 -6.15 24.17
CA PHE A 216 9.93 -5.51 25.49
C PHE A 216 8.51 -5.41 26.05
N VAL A 217 8.23 -6.04 27.19
CA VAL A 217 6.87 -6.04 27.75
C VAL A 217 6.66 -4.80 28.59
N PHE A 218 5.65 -3.99 28.26
CA PHE A 218 5.25 -2.81 29.05
C PHE A 218 3.97 -3.03 29.86
N ALA A 219 3.25 -4.12 29.58
CA ALA A 219 2.12 -4.60 30.37
C ALA A 219 2.54 -5.10 31.78
N PRO A 220 1.59 -5.22 32.74
CA PRO A 220 1.84 -5.90 34.01
C PRO A 220 2.33 -7.34 33.79
N SER A 221 3.59 -7.60 34.12
CA SER A 221 4.26 -8.88 33.87
C SER A 221 5.51 -9.00 34.74
N PRO A 222 5.91 -10.21 35.17
CA PRO A 222 7.23 -10.44 35.78
C PRO A 222 8.39 -10.13 34.82
N ARG A 223 8.12 -10.05 33.52
CA ARG A 223 9.08 -9.68 32.46
C ARG A 223 8.89 -8.25 31.96
N ARG A 224 8.31 -7.36 32.79
CA ARG A 224 8.10 -5.96 32.42
C ARG A 224 9.45 -5.25 32.25
N ALA A 225 9.67 -4.67 31.09
CA ALA A 225 10.86 -3.90 30.74
C ALA A 225 10.76 -2.46 31.25
N ASP A 226 11.91 -1.87 31.60
CA ASP A 226 12.04 -0.44 31.88
C ASP A 226 12.20 0.33 30.55
N ALA A 227 11.29 1.29 30.30
CA ALA A 227 11.35 2.15 29.11
C ALA A 227 12.66 2.95 29.00
N ARG A 228 13.28 3.34 30.12
CA ARG A 228 14.58 4.04 30.12
C ARG A 228 15.71 3.13 29.66
N MET A 229 15.65 1.86 30.05
CA MET A 229 16.59 0.85 29.56
C MET A 229 16.42 0.67 28.06
N VAL A 230 15.19 0.50 27.56
CA VAL A 230 14.94 0.32 26.12
C VAL A 230 15.43 1.52 25.30
N ALA A 231 15.22 2.73 25.81
CA ALA A 231 15.71 3.96 25.19
C ALA A 231 17.24 4.06 25.14
N SER A 232 17.95 3.47 26.12
CA SER A 232 19.42 3.54 26.20
C SER A 232 20.15 2.47 25.37
N LEU A 233 19.44 1.49 24.81
CA LEU A 233 20.03 0.41 24.00
C LEU A 233 20.66 0.87 22.68
N GLY A 234 20.40 2.10 22.24
CA GLY A 234 20.88 2.61 20.95
C GLY A 234 20.24 1.88 19.76
N GLN A 235 20.92 1.89 18.61
CA GLN A 235 20.50 1.14 17.41
C GLN A 235 20.87 -0.33 17.53
N THR A 236 19.95 -1.20 17.12
CA THR A 236 20.10 -2.66 17.04
C THR A 236 19.94 -3.09 15.59
N LYS A 237 20.52 -4.24 15.21
CA LYS A 237 20.22 -4.86 13.91
C LYS A 237 18.76 -5.31 13.89
N ALA A 238 18.31 -5.98 14.94
CA ALA A 238 16.94 -6.42 15.15
C ALA A 238 15.98 -5.25 15.39
N LEU A 239 14.71 -5.42 15.04
CA LEU A 239 13.64 -4.46 15.30
C LEU A 239 13.22 -4.50 16.78
N LYS A 240 12.98 -3.35 17.39
CA LYS A 240 12.53 -3.26 18.79
C LYS A 240 11.02 -3.08 18.84
N VAL A 241 10.30 -3.93 19.58
CA VAL A 241 8.84 -3.86 19.72
C VAL A 241 8.40 -3.82 21.18
N GLY A 242 7.43 -2.97 21.47
CA GLY A 242 6.73 -2.96 22.76
C GLY A 242 5.57 -3.95 22.76
N VAL A 243 5.42 -4.72 23.83
CA VAL A 243 4.22 -5.53 24.09
C VAL A 243 3.37 -4.81 25.13
N VAL A 244 2.23 -4.30 24.68
CA VAL A 244 1.23 -3.60 25.48
C VAL A 244 -0.06 -4.42 25.54
N VAL A 245 -0.91 -4.14 26.53
CA VAL A 245 -2.26 -4.69 26.61
C VAL A 245 -3.22 -3.51 26.80
N ASN A 246 -4.30 -3.48 26.03
CA ASN A 246 -5.38 -2.54 26.31
C ASN A 246 -6.15 -3.04 27.53
N THR A 247 -6.06 -2.30 28.63
CA THR A 247 -6.91 -2.46 29.82
C THR A 247 -8.10 -1.53 29.76
#